data_AF-A0A9P4LJQ4-F1
#
_entry.id   AF-A0A9P4LJQ4-F1
#
_cell.length_a   1.000
_cell.length_b   1.000
_cell.length_c   1.000
_cell.angle_alpha   90.00
_cell.angle_beta   90.00
_cell.angle_gamma   90.00
#
_symmetry.space_group_name_H-M   'P 1'
#
loop_
_entity.id
_entity.type
_entity.pdbx_description
1 polymer ?
#
loop_
_entity_poly.entity_id
_entity_poly.type
_entity_poly.pdbx_seq_one_letter_code
_entity_poly.pdbx_strand_id
1 'polypeptide(L)'
;MGAPNAIPRANQTSVEYTSTRSIFTIRADGKVEIKITFLSPLTPTDFKRQSLVFSYMQVEVSSVDGSDHKVQIYTDISAEWVSGSTASMAEWSFGSTLDGVNYHKVWRQDQQVFNELKDRAEWGNVYYATDSVDGLTYQSGSDVSVRGAFNKTGKLGNTQDTKFRTINDNWPVFGYAVDLGSVGSKATSNLFTIGLCQSDAIQFLGKDGLKNVPSLWTGYHNDDLAALSFFHKDYNESSKLSTQLDDKILKDSKAAGGDNYATLTTLAARQAFGATQLVGTTDKHYLFLKEISSNGNTQTVDVIYPASPIFLYTNPELVKLLLDPHFENQESGHYPNKFAIHDLGTHYPNATGHEDGQDDIHMPVEECGNNIIMVLAYIQRSGDTDYIKAHYNILKQWAEYLVEDSLLPAEQLSTDDFAGHLVNQTNLALKGIIGLEAMSQISKLVNETGDAQNYTNIAHDYINKWANLGINKADNPNHAVLNYNNASTYGLLYNLYNDRLLDLKLVPQEIYDIQSAFYPTVKQKYGVPLDTRNQFYTKGDWEMFCAAIANDTTQKMFIDDLANWVNETPTSKPFTDLYETDDGGFPGIEFKNRPVVGGMFALLLLDKEGYIAPPKVL
;
A
#
# COMPACT_ATOMS: atom_id res chain seq x y z
N MET A 1 21.57 -14.09 4.98
CA MET A 1 21.39 -13.77 6.42
C MET A 1 22.13 -14.78 7.28
N GLY A 2 23.21 -14.32 7.93
CA GLY A 2 24.22 -15.14 8.61
C GLY A 2 23.82 -15.63 9.99
N ALA A 3 22.80 -16.51 10.07
CA ALA A 3 22.54 -17.26 11.29
C ALA A 3 23.86 -17.90 11.79
N PRO A 4 24.19 -17.80 13.09
CA PRO A 4 25.44 -18.36 13.59
C PRO A 4 25.48 -19.86 13.29
N ASN A 5 26.58 -20.33 12.71
CA ASN A 5 26.77 -21.73 12.42
C ASN A 5 26.82 -22.54 13.74
N ALA A 6 26.27 -23.76 13.71
CA ALA A 6 26.30 -24.71 14.83
C ALA A 6 25.48 -24.35 16.09
N ILE A 7 24.44 -23.51 15.97
CA ILE A 7 23.43 -23.34 17.03
C ILE A 7 22.23 -24.26 16.74
N PRO A 8 21.77 -25.09 17.71
CA PRO A 8 20.53 -25.86 17.58
C PRO A 8 19.34 -24.95 17.23
N ARG A 9 18.53 -25.36 16.26
CA ARG A 9 17.34 -24.59 15.86
C ARG A 9 16.23 -24.81 16.88
N ALA A 10 15.57 -23.74 17.29
CA ALA A 10 14.30 -23.80 17.99
C ALA A 10 13.15 -24.11 17.02
N ASN A 11 12.02 -24.56 17.56
CA ASN A 11 10.85 -24.93 16.76
C ASN A 11 9.86 -23.75 16.71
N GLN A 12 9.61 -23.19 15.53
CA GLN A 12 8.45 -22.30 15.34
C GLN A 12 7.17 -23.13 15.41
N THR A 13 6.29 -22.81 16.36
CA THR A 13 5.06 -23.56 16.63
C THR A 13 3.80 -22.91 16.07
N SER A 14 3.82 -21.58 15.86
CA SER A 14 2.73 -20.88 15.20
C SER A 14 3.22 -19.58 14.56
N VAL A 15 2.43 -19.09 13.61
CA VAL A 15 2.49 -17.74 13.08
C VAL A 15 1.07 -17.19 13.01
N GLU A 16 0.90 -15.93 13.40
CA GLU A 16 -0.37 -15.21 13.35
C GLU A 16 -0.16 -13.83 12.70
N TYR A 17 -1.13 -13.41 11.91
CA TYR A 17 -1.12 -12.13 11.23
C TYR A 17 -2.39 -11.35 11.59
N THR A 18 -2.21 -10.07 11.84
CA THR A 18 -3.29 -9.07 11.93
C THR A 18 -2.99 -7.96 10.92
N SER A 19 -3.90 -7.00 10.77
CA SER A 19 -3.69 -5.87 9.87
C SER A 19 -2.43 -5.07 10.21
N THR A 20 -2.01 -5.06 11.47
CA THR A 20 -0.85 -4.28 11.95
C THR A 20 0.32 -5.12 12.49
N ARG A 21 0.14 -6.44 12.70
CA ARG A 21 1.15 -7.31 13.35
C ARG A 21 1.47 -8.59 12.63
N SER A 22 2.69 -9.06 12.84
CA SER A 22 3.12 -10.44 12.57
C SER A 22 3.67 -11.03 13.87
N ILE A 23 3.11 -12.15 14.31
CA ILE A 23 3.39 -12.76 15.61
C ILE A 23 3.93 -14.17 15.38
N PHE A 24 5.16 -14.42 15.82
CA PHE A 24 5.81 -15.72 15.74
C PHE A 24 5.92 -16.32 17.14
N THR A 25 5.47 -17.56 17.31
CA THR A 25 5.68 -18.32 18.56
C THR A 25 6.72 -19.39 18.31
N ILE A 26 7.78 -19.38 19.11
CA ILE A 26 8.94 -20.26 18.99
C ILE A 26 9.16 -20.98 20.32
N ARG A 27 9.42 -22.29 20.28
CA ARG A 27 9.77 -23.10 21.45
C ARG A 27 11.21 -23.56 21.39
N ALA A 28 11.99 -23.20 22.41
CA ALA A 28 13.35 -23.67 22.64
C ALA A 28 13.33 -24.85 23.61
N ASP A 29 13.87 -26.00 23.16
CA ASP A 29 13.98 -27.28 23.90
C ASP A 29 12.66 -27.80 24.54
N GLY A 30 11.51 -27.29 24.11
CA GLY A 30 10.22 -27.58 24.74
C GLY A 30 10.05 -26.99 26.16
N LYS A 31 10.96 -26.11 26.59
CA LYS A 31 11.02 -25.56 27.94
C LYS A 31 10.69 -24.08 28.02
N VAL A 32 11.15 -23.32 27.04
CA VAL A 32 10.96 -21.87 26.96
C VAL A 32 10.20 -21.54 25.68
N GLU A 33 9.15 -20.74 25.82
CA GLU A 33 8.40 -20.17 24.71
C GLU A 33 8.81 -18.70 24.53
N ILE A 34 9.05 -18.34 23.28
CA ILE A 34 9.43 -17.01 22.84
C ILE A 34 8.36 -16.55 21.86
N LYS A 35 7.65 -15.48 22.19
CA LYS A 35 6.70 -14.81 21.31
C LYS A 35 7.33 -13.54 20.78
N ILE A 36 7.51 -13.46 19.47
CA ILE A 36 8.07 -12.29 18.78
C ILE A 36 6.94 -11.60 18.03
N THR A 37 6.57 -10.41 18.48
CA THR A 37 5.54 -9.58 17.84
C THR A 37 6.22 -8.43 17.10
N PHE A 38 6.16 -8.46 15.77
CA PHE A 38 6.48 -7.32 14.93
C PHE A 38 5.22 -6.46 14.77
N LEU A 39 5.30 -5.20 15.15
CA LEU A 39 4.21 -4.23 15.04
C LEU A 39 4.66 -3.07 14.15
N SER A 40 3.94 -2.88 13.04
CA SER A 40 4.05 -1.68 12.20
C SER A 40 2.73 -0.91 12.34
N PRO A 41 2.68 0.11 13.22
CA PRO A 41 1.43 0.81 13.53
C PRO A 41 0.84 1.48 12.30
N LEU A 42 -0.49 1.44 12.19
CA LEU A 42 -1.25 2.24 11.25
C LEU A 42 -2.17 3.16 12.07
N THR A 43 -2.00 4.47 11.92
CA THR A 43 -2.81 5.49 12.60
C THR A 43 -3.34 6.52 11.59
N PRO A 44 -4.27 6.12 10.69
CA PRO A 44 -4.69 6.93 9.54
C PRO A 44 -5.30 8.30 9.89
N THR A 45 -5.73 8.49 11.14
CA THR A 45 -6.33 9.74 11.66
C THR A 45 -5.40 10.54 12.59
N ASP A 46 -4.19 10.04 12.86
CA ASP A 46 -3.16 10.73 13.65
C ASP A 46 -1.89 10.88 12.79
N PHE A 47 -1.80 12.01 12.08
CA PHE A 47 -0.70 12.29 11.16
C PHE A 47 0.65 12.46 11.85
N LYS A 48 0.68 12.81 13.14
CA LYS A 48 1.94 12.81 13.89
C LYS A 48 2.50 11.40 13.98
N ARG A 49 1.70 10.44 14.44
CA ARG A 49 2.12 9.04 14.56
C ARG A 49 2.33 8.38 13.20
N GLN A 50 1.43 8.62 12.24
CA GLN A 50 1.49 8.02 10.90
C GLN A 50 2.71 8.50 10.11
N SER A 51 3.24 9.70 10.39
CA SER A 51 4.41 10.23 9.69
C SER A 51 5.74 9.60 10.09
N LEU A 52 5.79 8.77 11.15
CA LEU A 52 7.00 8.13 11.64
C LEU A 52 7.27 6.81 10.91
N VAL A 53 8.41 6.73 10.21
CA VAL A 53 8.87 5.53 9.49
C VAL A 53 9.60 4.58 10.46
N PHE A 54 8.84 4.00 11.38
CA PHE A 54 9.35 3.13 12.44
C PHE A 54 8.49 1.87 12.62
N SER A 55 9.06 0.84 13.23
CA SER A 55 8.35 -0.39 13.62
C SER A 55 8.93 -0.94 14.93
N TYR A 56 8.11 -1.69 15.66
CA TYR A 56 8.50 -2.36 16.89
C TYR A 56 8.75 -3.84 16.68
N MET A 57 9.64 -4.40 17.49
CA MET A 57 9.79 -5.83 17.72
C MET A 57 9.72 -6.07 19.23
N GLN A 58 8.59 -6.59 19.70
CA GLN A 58 8.42 -7.00 21.08
C GLN A 58 8.78 -8.48 21.21
N VAL A 59 9.70 -8.80 22.11
CA VAL A 59 10.06 -10.19 22.43
C VAL A 59 9.56 -10.51 23.84
N GLU A 60 8.68 -11.49 23.96
CA GLU A 60 8.15 -12.00 25.23
C GLU A 60 8.66 -13.42 25.45
N VAL A 61 9.13 -13.73 26.65
CA VAL A 61 9.69 -15.03 27.01
C VAL A 61 9.05 -15.55 28.28
N SER A 62 8.61 -16.80 28.26
CA SER A 62 8.07 -17.50 29.43
C SER A 62 8.50 -18.96 29.46
N SER A 63 8.61 -19.53 30.66
CA SER A 63 8.75 -20.97 30.85
C SER A 63 7.42 -21.69 30.62
N VAL A 64 7.47 -22.83 29.93
CA VAL A 64 6.32 -23.71 29.66
C VAL A 64 6.45 -25.09 30.29
N ASP A 65 7.59 -25.42 30.92
CA ASP A 65 7.81 -26.70 31.61
C ASP A 65 7.60 -26.64 33.13
N GLY A 66 7.21 -25.46 33.65
CA GLY A 66 6.98 -25.22 35.07
C GLY A 66 8.26 -25.03 35.90
N SER A 67 9.43 -25.03 35.27
CA SER A 67 10.72 -24.70 35.91
C SER A 67 11.19 -23.30 35.53
N ASP A 68 12.00 -22.69 36.38
CA ASP A 68 12.67 -21.44 36.06
C ASP A 68 13.90 -21.69 35.16
N HIS A 69 14.08 -20.87 34.12
CA HIS A 69 15.22 -20.96 33.20
C HIS A 69 16.00 -19.66 33.15
N LYS A 70 17.33 -19.75 33.05
CA LYS A 70 18.16 -18.58 32.77
C LYS A 70 18.11 -18.28 31.27
N VAL A 71 17.66 -17.09 30.89
CA VAL A 71 17.48 -16.73 29.48
C VAL A 71 18.24 -15.45 29.13
N GLN A 72 18.96 -15.49 28.01
CA GLN A 72 19.52 -14.32 27.35
C GLN A 72 18.95 -14.22 25.93
N ILE A 73 18.68 -13.00 25.47
CA ILE A 73 18.24 -12.72 24.09
C ILE A 73 19.36 -11.99 23.37
N TYR A 74 19.57 -12.32 22.09
CA TYR A 74 20.43 -11.58 21.18
C TYR A 74 19.66 -11.21 19.91
N THR A 75 19.90 -10.01 19.41
CA THR A 75 19.38 -9.55 18.13
C THR A 75 20.30 -8.47 17.54
N ASP A 76 20.41 -8.43 16.22
CA ASP A 76 21.19 -7.44 15.49
C ASP A 76 20.50 -6.99 14.21
N ILE A 77 20.90 -5.81 13.74
CA ILE A 77 20.71 -5.39 12.34
C ILE A 77 22.09 -5.26 11.68
N SER A 78 22.16 -5.38 10.35
CA SER A 78 23.39 -5.14 9.58
C SER A 78 23.42 -3.75 8.97
N ALA A 79 24.59 -3.31 8.52
CA ALA A 79 24.72 -2.10 7.71
C ALA A 79 24.03 -2.23 6.34
N GLU A 80 23.50 -3.40 5.98
CA GLU A 80 22.72 -3.55 4.76
C GLU A 80 21.48 -2.69 4.75
N TRP A 81 20.97 -2.12 5.86
CA TRP A 81 19.79 -1.25 5.84
C TRP A 81 20.00 0.11 5.15
N VAL A 82 21.25 0.58 4.98
CA VAL A 82 21.52 1.97 4.54
C VAL A 82 21.79 2.17 3.04
N SER A 83 21.98 1.10 2.27
CA SER A 83 22.15 1.16 0.81
C SER A 83 21.85 -0.17 0.12
N GLY A 84 21.22 -0.12 -1.05
CA GLY A 84 21.02 -1.25 -1.98
C GLY A 84 22.32 -1.82 -2.58
N SER A 85 23.44 -1.12 -2.40
CA SER A 85 24.78 -1.59 -2.76
C SER A 85 25.57 -1.97 -1.52
N THR A 86 25.98 -3.24 -1.45
CA THR A 86 26.86 -3.71 -0.36
C THR A 86 28.30 -3.20 -0.51
N ALA A 87 28.64 -2.51 -1.61
CA ALA A 87 29.92 -1.84 -1.78
C ALA A 87 29.93 -0.41 -1.20
N SER A 88 28.79 0.12 -0.75
CA SER A 88 28.70 1.45 -0.15
C SER A 88 29.38 1.48 1.22
N MET A 89 30.10 2.56 1.52
CA MET A 89 30.67 2.79 2.86
C MET A 89 29.57 3.16 3.85
N ALA A 90 29.50 2.41 4.94
CA ALA A 90 28.61 2.67 6.05
C ALA A 90 29.37 3.27 7.23
N GLU A 91 28.70 4.18 7.93
CA GLU A 91 29.16 4.77 9.18
C GLU A 91 28.11 4.62 10.25
N TRP A 92 28.55 4.58 11.50
CA TRP A 92 27.68 4.29 12.61
C TRP A 92 28.16 4.91 13.91
N SER A 93 27.23 5.04 14.85
CA SER A 93 27.50 5.43 16.22
C SER A 93 26.55 4.73 17.19
N PHE A 94 26.94 4.66 18.45
CA PHE A 94 26.09 4.21 19.54
C PHE A 94 25.83 5.40 20.48
N GLY A 95 24.61 5.49 21.00
CA GLY A 95 24.24 6.53 21.95
C GLY A 95 23.05 6.14 22.82
N SER A 96 22.69 7.06 23.70
CA SER A 96 21.53 6.95 24.58
C SER A 96 20.80 8.27 24.61
N THR A 97 19.47 8.23 24.56
CA THR A 97 18.63 9.40 24.80
C THR A 97 18.66 9.77 26.29
N LEU A 98 18.38 11.03 26.62
CA LEU A 98 18.37 11.51 28.02
C LEU A 98 17.35 10.78 28.90
N ASP A 99 16.35 10.19 28.27
CA ASP A 99 15.23 9.53 28.92
C ASP A 99 15.31 8.00 28.86
N GLY A 100 16.49 7.44 28.54
CA GLY A 100 16.81 6.04 28.80
C GLY A 100 16.60 5.08 27.63
N VAL A 101 16.69 5.53 26.38
CA VAL A 101 16.64 4.66 25.20
C VAL A 101 18.04 4.55 24.58
N ASN A 102 18.59 3.35 24.52
CA ASN A 102 19.86 3.09 23.82
C ASN A 102 19.60 2.89 22.33
N TYR A 103 20.49 3.39 21.48
CA TYR A 103 20.38 3.24 20.03
C TYR A 103 21.71 3.00 19.34
N HIS A 104 21.69 2.16 18.32
CA HIS A 104 22.67 2.17 17.24
C HIS A 104 22.11 3.05 16.12
N LYS A 105 22.91 4.02 15.65
CA LYS A 105 22.63 4.84 14.49
C LYS A 105 23.55 4.40 13.35
N VAL A 106 23.01 4.16 12.16
CA VAL A 106 23.74 3.69 10.98
C VAL A 106 23.31 4.50 9.76
N TRP A 107 24.27 4.93 8.94
CA TRP A 107 23.99 5.68 7.71
C TRP A 107 25.04 5.40 6.64
N ARG A 108 24.70 5.69 5.38
CA ARG A 108 25.68 5.70 4.29
C ARG A 108 26.56 6.93 4.43
N GLN A 109 27.89 6.79 4.37
CA GLN A 109 28.82 7.93 4.52
C GLN A 109 28.60 9.01 3.47
N ASP A 110 28.46 8.57 2.22
CA ASP A 110 28.15 9.40 1.08
C ASP A 110 26.64 9.35 0.81
N GLN A 111 25.87 10.16 1.53
CA GLN A 111 24.42 10.23 1.42
C GLN A 111 24.00 10.72 0.02
N GLN A 112 23.19 9.95 -0.68
CA GLN A 112 22.63 10.34 -1.99
C GLN A 112 21.15 10.66 -1.81
N VAL A 113 20.87 11.93 -1.52
CA VAL A 113 19.51 12.41 -1.24
C VAL A 113 18.64 12.27 -2.50
N PHE A 114 17.38 11.83 -2.31
CA PHE A 114 16.42 11.56 -3.39
C PHE A 114 16.86 10.50 -4.39
N ASN A 115 17.68 9.56 -3.95
CA ASN A 115 18.14 8.45 -4.78
C ASN A 115 17.85 7.10 -4.11
N GLU A 116 17.47 6.13 -4.91
CA GLU A 116 17.30 4.75 -4.47
C GLU A 116 18.06 3.77 -5.34
N LEU A 117 18.42 2.63 -4.75
CA LEU A 117 19.04 1.53 -5.48
C LEU A 117 18.40 0.23 -5.02
N LYS A 118 17.84 -0.53 -5.97
CA LYS A 118 17.13 -1.79 -5.70
C LYS A 118 16.03 -1.61 -4.64
N ASP A 119 15.17 -0.61 -4.84
CA ASP A 119 14.04 -0.26 -3.97
C ASP A 119 14.43 0.16 -2.55
N ARG A 120 15.63 0.74 -2.37
CA ARG A 120 16.14 1.14 -1.06
C ARG A 120 16.75 2.52 -1.13
N ALA A 121 16.32 3.39 -0.22
CA ALA A 121 16.84 4.73 -0.11
C ALA A 121 18.35 4.72 0.14
N GLU A 122 19.06 5.63 -0.54
CA GLU A 122 20.51 5.82 -0.43
C GLU A 122 20.87 7.00 0.50
N TRP A 123 19.89 7.50 1.26
CA TRP A 123 20.04 8.53 2.29
C TRP A 123 19.08 8.30 3.47
N GLY A 124 19.36 8.96 4.59
CA GLY A 124 18.69 8.81 5.87
C GLY A 124 19.56 8.13 6.92
N ASN A 125 19.09 8.23 8.16
CA ASN A 125 19.69 7.61 9.34
C ASN A 125 18.81 6.45 9.81
N VAL A 126 19.36 5.24 9.85
CA VAL A 126 18.68 4.08 10.41
C VAL A 126 19.00 4.01 11.90
N TYR A 127 17.96 3.87 12.73
CA TYR A 127 18.10 3.68 14.17
C TYR A 127 17.61 2.29 14.57
N TYR A 128 18.39 1.62 15.43
CA TYR A 128 17.99 0.39 16.10
C TYR A 128 18.14 0.54 17.61
N ALA A 129 17.01 0.51 18.31
CA ALA A 129 16.92 0.99 19.69
C ALA A 129 16.23 0.01 20.63
N THR A 130 16.53 0.15 21.93
CA THR A 130 15.92 -0.61 23.03
C THR A 130 16.06 0.16 24.34
N ASP A 131 15.27 -0.18 25.35
CA ASP A 131 15.34 0.42 26.68
C ASP A 131 16.72 0.20 27.31
N SER A 132 17.22 1.21 28.02
CA SER A 132 18.39 1.07 28.88
C SER A 132 17.98 0.34 30.15
N VAL A 133 18.31 -0.95 30.22
CA VAL A 133 17.96 -1.83 31.34
C VAL A 133 19.19 -2.53 31.91
N ASP A 134 19.10 -2.94 33.18
CA ASP A 134 20.11 -3.80 33.79
C ASP A 134 20.23 -5.11 33.01
N GLY A 135 21.46 -5.57 32.78
CA GLY A 135 21.73 -6.78 32.00
C GLY A 135 21.76 -6.57 30.48
N LEU A 136 21.45 -5.37 29.98
CA LEU A 136 21.69 -5.01 28.58
C LEU A 136 23.19 -4.85 28.32
N THR A 137 23.64 -5.45 27.22
CA THR A 137 24.95 -5.21 26.64
C THR A 137 24.82 -4.93 25.15
N TYR A 138 25.71 -4.13 24.58
CA TYR A 138 25.68 -3.75 23.16
C TYR A 138 27.04 -3.94 22.51
N GLN A 139 27.06 -4.11 21.19
CA GLN A 139 28.30 -4.09 20.43
C GLN A 139 28.04 -3.80 18.95
N SER A 140 28.87 -2.95 18.36
CA SER A 140 29.02 -2.87 16.90
C SER A 140 30.34 -3.48 16.45
N GLY A 141 30.38 -4.02 15.23
CA GLY A 141 31.58 -4.63 14.66
C GLY A 141 31.25 -5.66 13.59
N SER A 142 32.20 -6.55 13.27
CA SER A 142 31.95 -7.62 12.29
C SER A 142 30.97 -8.67 12.81
N ASP A 143 30.08 -9.15 11.94
CA ASP A 143 29.08 -10.17 12.25
C ASP A 143 29.65 -11.39 12.96
N VAL A 144 30.78 -11.92 12.50
CA VAL A 144 31.48 -13.05 13.12
C VAL A 144 31.91 -12.74 14.56
N SER A 145 32.45 -11.53 14.79
CA SER A 145 32.95 -11.14 16.11
C SER A 145 31.81 -10.87 17.09
N VAL A 146 30.80 -10.11 16.67
CA VAL A 146 29.67 -9.70 17.51
C VAL A 146 28.79 -10.90 17.86
N ARG A 147 28.33 -11.68 16.86
CA ARG A 147 27.55 -12.90 17.11
C ARG A 147 28.37 -13.94 17.86
N GLY A 148 29.67 -14.01 17.58
CA GLY A 148 30.61 -14.89 18.28
C GLY A 148 30.81 -14.53 19.76
N ALA A 149 30.76 -13.25 20.13
CA ALA A 149 30.84 -12.81 21.52
C ALA A 149 29.63 -13.32 22.34
N PHE A 150 28.43 -13.15 21.79
CA PHE A 150 27.20 -13.68 22.40
C PHE A 150 27.24 -15.20 22.50
N ASN A 151 27.60 -15.91 21.43
CA ASN A 151 27.66 -17.37 21.44
C ASN A 151 28.63 -17.94 22.51
N LYS A 152 29.70 -17.21 22.84
CA LYS A 152 30.70 -17.64 23.85
C LYS A 152 30.29 -17.32 25.27
N THR A 153 29.61 -16.20 25.50
CA THR A 153 29.48 -15.61 26.84
C THR A 153 28.04 -15.26 27.25
N GLY A 154 27.09 -15.32 26.33
CA GLY A 154 25.72 -14.82 26.50
C GLY A 154 25.65 -13.28 26.61
N LYS A 155 26.74 -12.56 26.35
CA LYS A 155 26.86 -11.10 26.52
C LYS A 155 27.68 -10.48 25.38
N LEU A 156 27.58 -9.16 25.25
CA LEU A 156 28.38 -8.35 24.33
C LEU A 156 29.40 -7.48 25.09
N GLY A 157 30.37 -6.94 24.35
CA GLY A 157 31.52 -6.23 24.92
C GLY A 157 31.27 -4.83 25.46
N ASN A 158 30.09 -4.23 25.24
CA ASN A 158 29.82 -2.80 25.47
C ASN A 158 30.81 -1.90 24.72
N THR A 159 31.05 -2.23 23.45
CA THR A 159 32.02 -1.55 22.61
C THR A 159 31.38 -1.05 21.32
N GLN A 160 31.79 0.15 20.90
CA GLN A 160 31.52 0.65 19.56
C GLN A 160 32.77 0.47 18.70
N ASP A 161 32.64 -0.24 17.58
CA ASP A 161 33.66 -0.25 16.55
C ASP A 161 33.74 1.13 15.87
N THR A 162 34.94 1.68 15.69
CA THR A 162 35.16 2.99 15.06
C THR A 162 35.83 2.87 13.69
N LYS A 163 36.02 1.65 13.17
CA LYS A 163 36.58 1.39 11.84
C LYS A 163 35.46 1.24 10.82
N PHE A 164 34.95 2.37 10.33
CA PHE A 164 33.96 2.42 9.25
C PHE A 164 34.50 1.76 7.97
N ARG A 165 33.61 1.10 7.22
CA ARG A 165 33.97 0.26 6.08
C ARG A 165 32.80 0.06 5.13
N THR A 166 33.05 -0.57 3.98
CA THR A 166 31.99 -0.98 3.06
C THR A 166 31.12 -2.06 3.69
N ILE A 167 29.81 -2.07 3.37
CA ILE A 167 28.86 -3.03 3.95
C ILE A 167 29.31 -4.49 3.78
N ASN A 168 30.01 -4.79 2.67
CA ASN A 168 30.51 -6.13 2.37
C ASN A 168 31.88 -6.49 2.97
N ASP A 169 32.57 -5.56 3.61
CA ASP A 169 33.81 -5.84 4.32
C ASP A 169 33.51 -6.15 5.79
N ASN A 170 33.83 -7.36 6.26
CA ASN A 170 33.63 -7.77 7.66
C ASN A 170 32.26 -7.35 8.20
N TRP A 171 31.22 -7.78 7.46
CA TRP A 171 29.81 -7.39 7.55
C TRP A 171 29.45 -6.65 8.85
N PRO A 172 29.34 -5.31 8.83
CA PRO A 172 29.07 -4.56 10.04
C PRO A 172 27.68 -4.88 10.58
N VAL A 173 27.59 -5.24 11.86
CA VAL A 173 26.34 -5.48 12.59
C VAL A 173 26.28 -4.68 13.88
N PHE A 174 25.06 -4.47 14.34
CA PHE A 174 24.70 -3.60 15.46
C PHE A 174 23.82 -4.38 16.43
N GLY A 175 24.48 -5.02 17.41
CA GLY A 175 23.86 -6.02 18.27
C GLY A 175 23.48 -5.48 19.64
N TYR A 176 22.41 -6.07 20.18
CA TYR A 176 22.05 -6.04 21.58
C TYR A 176 22.02 -7.47 22.13
N ALA A 177 22.46 -7.63 23.38
CA ALA A 177 22.19 -8.81 24.17
C ALA A 177 21.57 -8.40 25.51
N VAL A 178 20.45 -9.01 25.87
CA VAL A 178 19.73 -8.75 27.12
C VAL A 178 19.74 -10.01 27.97
N ASP A 179 20.21 -9.90 29.20
CA ASP A 179 20.10 -10.95 30.22
C ASP A 179 18.79 -10.82 30.99
N LEU A 180 17.84 -11.72 30.73
CA LEU A 180 16.53 -11.72 31.40
C LEU A 180 16.57 -12.33 32.81
N GLY A 181 17.71 -12.90 33.20
CA GLY A 181 17.83 -13.63 34.46
C GLY A 181 16.95 -14.89 34.47
N SER A 182 16.31 -15.15 35.61
CA SER A 182 15.45 -16.33 35.84
C SER A 182 14.04 -16.08 35.33
N VAL A 183 13.65 -16.76 34.25
CA VAL A 183 12.33 -16.67 33.62
C VAL A 183 11.49 -17.88 34.04
N GLY A 184 10.42 -17.62 34.79
CA GLY A 184 9.39 -18.60 35.15
C GLY A 184 8.18 -18.53 34.22
N SER A 185 7.01 -18.98 34.71
CA SER A 185 5.77 -19.01 33.90
C SER A 185 5.20 -17.62 33.57
N LYS A 186 5.55 -16.58 34.34
CA LYS A 186 5.19 -15.20 34.02
C LYS A 186 6.12 -14.67 32.93
N ALA A 187 5.54 -14.20 31.83
CA ALA A 187 6.31 -13.64 30.72
C ALA A 187 7.16 -12.43 31.14
N THR A 188 8.39 -12.40 30.65
CA THR A 188 9.31 -11.25 30.70
C THR A 188 9.49 -10.72 29.28
N SER A 189 9.53 -9.40 29.12
CA SER A 189 9.39 -8.77 27.81
C SER A 189 10.47 -7.72 27.55
N ASN A 190 11.02 -7.69 26.34
CA ASN A 190 11.93 -6.64 25.87
C ASN A 190 11.47 -6.05 24.55
N LEU A 191 11.46 -4.73 24.48
CA LEU A 191 11.06 -3.97 23.32
C LEU A 191 12.28 -3.51 22.52
N PHE A 192 12.22 -3.71 21.21
CA PHE A 192 13.15 -3.13 20.25
C PHE A 192 12.38 -2.29 19.24
N THR A 193 13.04 -1.27 18.71
CA THR A 193 12.50 -0.40 17.67
C THR A 193 13.51 -0.26 16.55
N ILE A 194 13.03 -0.30 15.30
CA ILE A 194 13.81 0.04 14.12
C ILE A 194 13.10 1.16 13.36
N GLY A 195 13.84 2.11 12.80
CA GLY A 195 13.26 3.10 11.90
C GLY A 195 14.28 3.86 11.07
N LEU A 196 13.75 4.61 10.10
CA LEU A 196 14.49 5.42 9.15
C LEU A 196 14.09 6.88 9.33
N CYS A 197 15.06 7.73 9.65
CA CYS A 197 14.87 9.18 9.71
C CYS A 197 15.47 9.83 8.45
N GLN A 198 14.62 10.52 7.69
CA GLN A 198 15.00 11.35 6.56
C GLN A 198 14.42 12.74 6.78
N SER A 199 15.26 13.78 6.88
CA SER A 199 14.79 15.15 7.07
C SER A 199 14.05 15.65 5.82
N ASP A 200 14.65 15.45 4.65
CA ASP A 200 14.02 15.65 3.34
C ASP A 200 13.54 14.30 2.78
N ALA A 201 12.28 14.25 2.35
CA ALA A 201 11.62 13.03 1.90
C ALA A 201 11.43 12.99 0.39
N ILE A 202 10.93 14.08 -0.19
CA ILE A 202 10.49 14.15 -1.60
C ILE A 202 11.05 15.40 -2.25
N GLN A 203 11.44 15.30 -3.51
CA GLN A 203 11.64 16.47 -4.37
C GLN A 203 10.36 16.69 -5.19
N PHE A 204 9.72 17.85 -5.08
CA PHE A 204 8.41 18.10 -5.68
C PHE A 204 8.38 19.38 -6.52
N LEU A 205 7.94 19.27 -7.77
CA LEU A 205 7.59 20.39 -8.64
C LEU A 205 6.11 20.76 -8.42
N GLY A 206 5.87 21.66 -7.47
CA GLY A 206 4.55 22.22 -7.20
C GLY A 206 4.41 23.66 -7.66
N LYS A 207 3.38 24.34 -7.18
CA LYS A 207 3.05 25.74 -7.54
C LYS A 207 4.19 26.75 -7.43
N ASP A 208 5.07 26.57 -6.47
CA ASP A 208 6.20 27.49 -6.24
C ASP A 208 7.50 27.03 -6.92
N GLY A 209 7.41 26.12 -7.89
CA GLY A 209 8.55 25.47 -8.52
C GLY A 209 9.11 24.28 -7.74
N LEU A 210 10.24 23.77 -8.21
CA LEU A 210 10.90 22.58 -7.67
C LEU A 210 11.47 22.84 -6.26
N LYS A 211 11.04 22.06 -5.27
CA LYS A 211 11.49 22.19 -3.88
C LYS A 211 11.70 20.82 -3.22
N ASN A 212 12.58 20.80 -2.22
CA ASN A 212 12.65 19.69 -1.28
C ASN A 212 11.51 19.82 -0.27
N VAL A 213 10.79 18.73 -0.07
CA VAL A 213 9.68 18.65 0.89
C VAL A 213 10.14 17.78 2.08
N PRO A 214 10.11 18.30 3.31
CA PRO A 214 10.59 17.56 4.48
C PRO A 214 9.66 16.40 4.83
N SER A 215 10.13 15.40 5.56
CA SER A 215 9.23 14.41 6.18
C SER A 215 8.32 15.11 7.19
N LEU A 216 7.03 14.75 7.24
CA LEU A 216 6.06 15.44 8.10
C LEU A 216 6.41 15.35 9.60
N TRP A 217 7.07 14.26 10.03
CA TRP A 217 7.46 14.10 11.44
C TRP A 217 8.39 15.22 11.93
N THR A 218 9.13 15.89 11.03
CA THR A 218 10.04 17.00 11.37
C THR A 218 9.29 18.24 11.88
N GLY A 219 8.00 18.38 11.54
CA GLY A 219 7.15 19.43 12.10
C GLY A 219 6.70 19.16 13.54
N TYR A 220 6.79 17.91 13.99
CA TYR A 220 6.36 17.47 15.33
C TYR A 220 7.52 17.19 16.30
N HIS A 221 8.73 16.98 15.77
CA HIS A 221 9.91 16.57 16.52
C HIS A 221 11.13 17.40 16.09
N ASN A 222 11.90 17.87 17.07
CA ASN A 222 13.04 18.76 16.82
C ASN A 222 14.19 18.07 16.05
N ASP A 223 14.37 16.77 16.23
CA ASP A 223 15.43 15.97 15.61
C ASP A 223 15.07 14.47 15.59
N ASP A 224 15.92 13.67 14.95
CA ASP A 224 15.79 12.21 14.86
C ASP A 224 15.63 11.54 16.24
N LEU A 225 16.35 12.01 17.26
CA LEU A 225 16.37 11.38 18.58
C LEU A 225 15.08 11.65 19.35
N ALA A 226 14.50 12.84 19.20
CA ALA A 226 13.20 13.18 19.72
C ALA A 226 12.09 12.35 19.05
N ALA A 227 12.18 12.10 17.74
CA ALA A 227 11.26 11.22 17.02
C ALA A 227 11.40 9.76 17.47
N LEU A 228 12.64 9.25 17.55
CA LEU A 228 12.94 7.90 18.03
C LEU A 228 12.45 7.66 19.46
N SER A 229 12.75 8.58 20.38
CA SER A 229 12.34 8.48 21.78
C SER A 229 10.81 8.49 21.91
N PHE A 230 10.13 9.42 21.21
CA PHE A 230 8.67 9.46 21.19
C PHE A 230 8.08 8.14 20.69
N PHE A 231 8.53 7.64 19.54
CA PHE A 231 8.02 6.38 18.99
C PHE A 231 8.28 5.24 19.96
N HIS A 232 9.53 5.02 20.40
CA HIS A 232 9.87 3.88 21.27
C HIS A 232 8.98 3.82 22.53
N LYS A 233 8.73 4.98 23.16
CA LYS A 233 7.93 5.07 24.38
C LYS A 233 6.42 5.09 24.16
N ASP A 234 5.97 5.30 22.93
CA ASP A 234 4.55 5.28 22.57
C ASP A 234 4.01 3.85 22.38
N TYR A 235 4.85 2.81 22.54
CA TYR A 235 4.48 1.42 22.28
C TYR A 235 3.11 1.00 22.83
N ASN A 236 2.80 1.34 24.08
CA ASN A 236 1.51 0.96 24.69
C ASN A 236 0.31 1.60 23.97
N GLU A 237 0.39 2.88 23.62
CA GLU A 237 -0.70 3.57 22.91
C GLU A 237 -0.74 3.13 21.44
N SER A 238 0.42 3.07 20.77
CA SER A 238 0.56 2.52 19.42
C SER A 238 -0.03 1.10 19.32
N SER A 239 0.25 0.23 20.28
CA SER A 239 -0.28 -1.13 20.33
C SER A 239 -1.81 -1.12 20.54
N LYS A 240 -2.32 -0.32 21.47
CA LYS A 240 -3.77 -0.16 21.68
C LYS A 240 -4.49 0.32 20.42
N LEU A 241 -4.00 1.38 19.77
CA LEU A 241 -4.58 1.92 18.54
C LEU A 241 -4.55 0.88 17.41
N SER A 242 -3.44 0.16 17.28
CA SER A 242 -3.28 -0.89 16.28
C SER A 242 -4.26 -2.05 16.51
N THR A 243 -4.49 -2.47 17.76
CA THR A 243 -5.49 -3.49 18.10
C THR A 243 -6.91 -3.01 17.78
N GLN A 244 -7.24 -1.75 18.06
CA GLN A 244 -8.54 -1.18 17.71
C GLN A 244 -8.79 -1.19 16.20
N LEU A 245 -7.77 -0.88 15.41
CA LEU A 245 -7.85 -0.95 13.95
C LEU A 245 -7.94 -2.39 13.45
N ASP A 246 -7.12 -3.31 13.97
CA ASP A 246 -7.18 -4.74 13.64
C ASP A 246 -8.59 -5.30 13.91
N ASP A 247 -9.14 -5.03 15.10
CA ASP A 247 -10.47 -5.49 15.50
C ASP A 247 -11.56 -4.91 14.60
N LYS A 248 -11.44 -3.63 14.21
CA LYS A 248 -12.38 -2.98 13.29
C LYS A 248 -12.35 -3.65 11.92
N ILE A 249 -11.16 -3.81 11.32
CA ILE A 249 -11.00 -4.44 10.00
C ILE A 249 -11.53 -5.87 10.04
N LEU A 250 -11.13 -6.66 11.04
CA LEU A 250 -11.56 -8.05 11.18
C LEU A 250 -13.10 -8.16 11.29
N LYS A 251 -13.71 -7.34 12.15
CA LYS A 251 -15.16 -7.34 12.36
C LYS A 251 -15.91 -6.94 11.09
N ASP A 252 -15.52 -5.83 10.48
CA ASP A 252 -16.21 -5.25 9.33
C ASP A 252 -16.08 -6.18 8.11
N SER A 253 -14.89 -6.75 7.86
CA SER A 253 -14.68 -7.73 6.79
C SER A 253 -15.47 -9.01 7.00
N LYS A 254 -15.53 -9.55 8.22
CA LYS A 254 -16.37 -10.73 8.49
C LYS A 254 -17.85 -10.46 8.25
N ALA A 255 -18.32 -9.28 8.64
CA ALA A 255 -19.70 -8.87 8.40
C ALA A 255 -20.00 -8.69 6.90
N ALA A 256 -19.06 -8.12 6.13
CA ALA A 256 -19.25 -7.83 4.71
C ALA A 256 -19.06 -9.04 3.77
N GLY A 257 -18.18 -9.99 4.11
CA GLY A 257 -17.77 -11.07 3.19
C GLY A 257 -17.27 -12.36 3.85
N GLY A 258 -17.38 -12.50 5.17
CA GLY A 258 -16.98 -13.71 5.91
C GLY A 258 -15.47 -13.84 6.16
N ASP A 259 -15.05 -15.00 6.67
CA ASP A 259 -13.67 -15.23 7.13
C ASP A 259 -12.63 -15.16 6.00
N ASN A 260 -12.96 -15.66 4.80
CA ASN A 260 -12.06 -15.59 3.65
C ASN A 260 -11.79 -14.14 3.25
N TYR A 261 -12.83 -13.29 3.23
CA TYR A 261 -12.66 -11.86 2.96
C TYR A 261 -11.85 -11.14 4.06
N ALA A 262 -12.06 -11.55 5.31
CA ALA A 262 -11.28 -11.04 6.44
C ALA A 262 -9.78 -11.37 6.31
N THR A 263 -9.42 -12.55 5.82
CA THR A 263 -8.01 -12.91 5.53
C THR A 263 -7.37 -11.94 4.52
N LEU A 264 -8.08 -11.64 3.42
CA LEU A 264 -7.56 -10.79 2.34
C LEU A 264 -7.34 -9.34 2.80
N THR A 265 -8.33 -8.76 3.46
CA THR A 265 -8.24 -7.39 4.01
C THR A 265 -7.21 -7.28 5.14
N THR A 266 -7.04 -8.33 5.95
CA THR A 266 -6.01 -8.39 6.99
C THR A 266 -4.61 -8.31 6.39
N LEU A 267 -4.34 -9.07 5.31
CA LEU A 267 -3.02 -9.08 4.66
C LEU A 267 -2.71 -7.78 3.91
N ALA A 268 -3.72 -7.16 3.30
CA ALA A 268 -3.55 -5.98 2.45
C ALA A 268 -3.16 -4.70 3.21
N ALA A 269 -3.63 -4.53 4.45
CA ALA A 269 -3.63 -3.23 5.13
C ALA A 269 -2.23 -2.58 5.25
N ARG A 270 -1.27 -3.29 5.88
CA ARG A 270 0.11 -2.80 6.02
C ARG A 270 0.82 -2.62 4.70
N GLN A 271 0.56 -3.49 3.72
CA GLN A 271 1.20 -3.41 2.42
C GLN A 271 0.78 -2.15 1.67
N ALA A 272 -0.52 -1.82 1.66
CA ALA A 272 -1.02 -0.61 1.02
C ALA A 272 -0.43 0.67 1.62
N PHE A 273 -0.40 0.78 2.95
CA PHE A 273 0.21 1.92 3.64
C PHE A 273 1.74 1.95 3.52
N GLY A 274 2.39 0.79 3.41
CA GLY A 274 3.85 0.66 3.32
C GLY A 274 4.47 1.30 2.07
N ALA A 275 3.66 1.62 1.06
CA ALA A 275 4.11 2.35 -0.13
C ALA A 275 4.00 3.88 0.00
N THR A 276 3.51 4.39 1.13
CA THR A 276 3.19 5.81 1.31
C THR A 276 4.09 6.50 2.32
N GLN A 277 4.27 7.82 2.15
CA GLN A 277 5.01 8.67 3.08
C GLN A 277 4.33 10.03 3.25
N LEU A 278 4.05 10.41 4.50
CA LEU A 278 3.56 11.75 4.83
C LEU A 278 4.72 12.75 4.84
N VAL A 279 4.58 13.83 4.07
CA VAL A 279 5.62 14.85 3.88
C VAL A 279 5.02 16.25 3.99
N GLY A 280 5.87 17.24 4.25
CA GLY A 280 5.51 18.64 4.39
C GLY A 280 5.57 19.13 5.83
N THR A 281 4.73 20.10 6.14
CA THR A 281 4.64 20.79 7.43
C THR A 281 3.30 20.51 8.10
N THR A 282 3.16 20.83 9.38
CA THR A 282 1.87 20.70 10.08
C THR A 282 0.75 21.54 9.44
N ASP A 283 1.12 22.63 8.74
CA ASP A 283 0.18 23.54 8.10
C ASP A 283 -0.17 23.13 6.67
N LYS A 284 0.80 22.55 5.93
CA LYS A 284 0.62 22.04 4.56
C LYS A 284 1.43 20.76 4.37
N HIS A 285 0.73 19.67 4.14
CA HIS A 285 1.30 18.33 4.00
C HIS A 285 0.63 17.55 2.87
N TYR A 286 1.28 16.48 2.46
CA TYR A 286 0.85 15.58 1.38
C TYR A 286 1.10 14.13 1.80
N LEU A 287 0.46 13.21 1.09
CA LEU A 287 0.76 11.80 1.14
C LEU A 287 1.32 11.41 -0.23
N PHE A 288 2.61 11.08 -0.29
CA PHE A 288 3.22 10.56 -1.52
C PHE A 288 3.21 9.04 -1.51
N LEU A 289 3.00 8.44 -2.69
CA LEU A 289 2.96 7.00 -2.93
C LEU A 289 4.03 6.61 -3.96
N LYS A 290 4.72 5.50 -3.69
CA LYS A 290 5.62 4.85 -4.65
C LYS A 290 4.90 3.70 -5.35
N GLU A 291 5.07 3.61 -6.66
CA GLU A 291 4.67 2.43 -7.42
C GLU A 291 5.72 1.31 -7.29
N ILE A 292 5.52 0.40 -6.34
CA ILE A 292 6.48 -0.68 -6.02
C ILE A 292 6.43 -1.80 -7.06
N SER A 293 7.59 -2.35 -7.47
CA SER A 293 7.73 -3.55 -8.32
C SER A 293 7.22 -3.46 -9.77
N SER A 294 7.02 -2.25 -10.29
CA SER A 294 7.00 -1.99 -11.75
C SER A 294 8.28 -1.22 -12.14
N ASN A 295 8.19 0.07 -12.45
CA ASN A 295 9.30 0.96 -12.79
C ASN A 295 9.69 1.92 -11.67
N GLY A 296 8.93 1.97 -10.56
CA GLY A 296 9.28 2.79 -9.40
C GLY A 296 8.79 4.24 -9.47
N ASN A 297 7.81 4.53 -10.34
CA ASN A 297 7.22 5.86 -10.52
C ASN A 297 6.69 6.45 -9.21
N THR A 298 6.70 7.78 -9.18
CA THR A 298 6.23 8.59 -8.06
C THR A 298 4.81 9.04 -8.34
N GLN A 299 3.89 8.80 -7.41
CA GLN A 299 2.52 9.32 -7.52
C GLN A 299 1.81 8.88 -8.80
N THR A 300 1.83 7.58 -9.10
CA THR A 300 1.13 7.03 -10.26
C THR A 300 -0.39 6.99 -10.00
N VAL A 301 -1.21 7.64 -10.83
CA VAL A 301 -2.66 7.83 -10.60
C VAL A 301 -3.43 6.51 -10.69
N ASP A 302 -3.18 5.68 -11.71
CA ASP A 302 -3.82 4.38 -11.87
C ASP A 302 -3.35 3.32 -10.85
N VAL A 303 -2.37 3.67 -9.99
CA VAL A 303 -1.98 2.90 -8.80
C VAL A 303 -2.65 3.44 -7.54
N ILE A 304 -2.77 4.78 -7.43
CA ILE A 304 -3.54 5.44 -6.37
C ILE A 304 -5.02 5.02 -6.44
N TYR A 305 -5.59 4.93 -7.64
CA TYR A 305 -6.99 4.56 -7.85
C TYR A 305 -7.38 3.21 -7.22
N PRO A 306 -6.76 2.06 -7.56
CA PRO A 306 -7.08 0.78 -6.94
C PRO A 306 -6.65 0.71 -5.47
N ALA A 307 -5.67 1.50 -5.04
CA ALA A 307 -5.32 1.62 -3.62
C ALA A 307 -6.34 2.45 -2.82
N SER A 308 -7.06 3.38 -3.46
CA SER A 308 -7.97 4.34 -2.80
C SER A 308 -9.02 3.74 -1.85
N PRO A 309 -9.54 2.50 -2.03
CA PRO A 309 -10.57 1.98 -1.14
C PRO A 309 -10.15 1.89 0.33
N ILE A 310 -8.89 1.50 0.62
CA ILE A 310 -8.41 1.44 2.00
C ILE A 310 -8.28 2.83 2.61
N PHE A 311 -7.87 3.82 1.82
CA PHE A 311 -7.73 5.20 2.27
C PHE A 311 -9.11 5.80 2.55
N LEU A 312 -10.10 5.63 1.66
CA LEU A 312 -11.49 6.04 1.90
C LEU A 312 -12.09 5.37 3.14
N TYR A 313 -11.80 4.08 3.35
CA TYR A 313 -12.32 3.32 4.50
C TYR A 313 -11.72 3.79 5.83
N THR A 314 -10.42 4.09 5.84
CA THR A 314 -9.69 4.45 7.07
C THR A 314 -9.75 5.94 7.40
N ASN A 315 -9.53 6.80 6.42
CA ASN A 315 -9.62 8.25 6.53
C ASN A 315 -9.71 8.88 5.11
N PRO A 316 -10.87 9.39 4.67
CA PRO A 316 -11.03 9.94 3.33
C PRO A 316 -10.10 11.12 3.02
N GLU A 317 -9.62 11.86 4.05
CA GLU A 317 -8.64 12.94 3.85
C GLU A 317 -7.35 12.44 3.20
N LEU A 318 -6.96 11.18 3.41
CA LEU A 318 -5.77 10.61 2.79
C LEU A 318 -5.86 10.58 1.26
N VAL A 319 -7.07 10.42 0.69
CA VAL A 319 -7.26 10.47 -0.78
C VAL A 319 -7.00 11.89 -1.30
N LYS A 320 -7.52 12.91 -0.61
CA LYS A 320 -7.20 14.30 -0.96
C LYS A 320 -5.70 14.55 -0.88
N LEU A 321 -5.04 14.13 0.20
CA LEU A 321 -3.59 14.28 0.34
C LEU A 321 -2.76 13.56 -0.74
N LEU A 322 -3.28 12.47 -1.31
CA LEU A 322 -2.70 11.77 -2.47
C LEU A 322 -2.95 12.51 -3.78
N LEU A 323 -4.06 13.25 -3.93
CA LEU A 323 -4.40 13.95 -5.16
C LEU A 323 -3.83 15.37 -5.23
N ASP A 324 -3.64 16.04 -4.08
CA ASP A 324 -3.13 17.41 -3.99
C ASP A 324 -1.83 17.62 -4.80
N PRO A 325 -0.83 16.72 -4.79
CA PRO A 325 0.36 16.87 -5.64
C PRO A 325 0.05 16.96 -7.14
N HIS A 326 -0.94 16.21 -7.64
CA HIS A 326 -1.32 16.24 -9.05
C HIS A 326 -2.00 17.53 -9.44
N PHE A 327 -2.91 18.03 -8.60
CA PHE A 327 -3.57 19.31 -8.81
C PHE A 327 -2.56 20.44 -8.79
N GLU A 328 -1.71 20.51 -7.76
CA GLU A 328 -0.73 21.58 -7.65
C GLU A 328 0.26 21.62 -8.81
N ASN A 329 0.67 20.46 -9.33
CA ASN A 329 1.57 20.39 -10.49
C ASN A 329 0.87 20.87 -11.78
N GLN A 330 -0.27 20.26 -12.12
CA GLN A 330 -0.94 20.51 -13.41
C GLN A 330 -1.61 21.89 -13.47
N GLU A 331 -2.24 22.36 -12.39
CA GLU A 331 -2.87 23.69 -12.34
C GLU A 331 -1.85 24.83 -12.40
N SER A 332 -0.59 24.54 -12.08
CA SER A 332 0.52 25.48 -12.20
C SER A 332 1.12 25.53 -13.61
N GLY A 333 0.58 24.73 -14.54
CA GLY A 333 0.99 24.71 -15.95
C GLY A 333 2.24 23.87 -16.23
N HIS A 334 2.63 22.97 -15.32
CA HIS A 334 3.78 22.08 -15.50
C HIS A 334 3.48 20.87 -16.38
N TYR A 335 2.28 20.77 -16.96
CA TYR A 335 1.92 19.70 -17.87
C TYR A 335 1.15 20.29 -19.07
N PRO A 336 1.64 20.11 -20.32
CA PRO A 336 1.07 20.78 -21.48
C PRO A 336 -0.15 20.09 -22.09
N ASN A 337 -0.39 18.82 -21.76
CA ASN A 337 -1.50 18.06 -22.34
C ASN A 337 -2.84 18.42 -21.66
N LYS A 338 -3.94 18.17 -22.36
CA LYS A 338 -5.29 18.47 -21.86
C LYS A 338 -5.87 17.39 -20.94
N PHE A 339 -5.34 16.18 -21.01
CA PHE A 339 -5.73 15.06 -20.14
C PHE A 339 -4.89 15.06 -18.85
N ALA A 340 -5.30 14.24 -17.89
CA ALA A 340 -4.60 14.11 -16.61
C ALA A 340 -3.27 13.37 -16.78
N ILE A 341 -2.22 13.88 -16.13
CA ILE A 341 -0.90 13.23 -16.05
C ILE A 341 -0.98 11.85 -15.39
N HIS A 342 -0.21 10.89 -15.89
CA HIS A 342 -0.11 9.53 -15.34
C HIS A 342 0.62 9.48 -13.98
N ASP A 343 1.80 10.08 -13.90
CA ASP A 343 2.63 10.09 -12.70
C ASP A 343 3.35 11.43 -12.52
N LEU A 344 3.95 11.68 -11.36
CA LEU A 344 4.74 12.89 -11.10
C LEU A 344 6.25 12.66 -11.24
N GLY A 345 6.72 11.49 -11.66
CA GLY A 345 8.12 11.31 -11.99
C GLY A 345 8.54 9.84 -12.05
N THR A 346 9.52 9.58 -12.90
CA THR A 346 9.93 8.23 -13.30
C THR A 346 10.52 7.37 -12.17
N HIS A 347 11.02 7.99 -11.09
CA HIS A 347 11.64 7.28 -9.97
C HIS A 347 11.38 7.97 -8.63
N TYR A 348 10.82 7.24 -7.67
CA TYR A 348 10.64 7.70 -6.29
C TYR A 348 11.99 8.03 -5.63
N PRO A 349 12.12 9.13 -4.87
CA PRO A 349 11.08 10.07 -4.44
C PRO A 349 11.03 11.39 -5.25
N ASN A 350 11.28 11.34 -6.56
CA ASN A 350 11.35 12.53 -7.39
C ASN A 350 10.00 12.77 -8.07
N ALA A 351 9.21 13.70 -7.53
CA ALA A 351 7.96 14.19 -8.09
C ALA A 351 8.19 15.45 -8.94
N THR A 352 8.98 15.33 -10.00
CA THR A 352 9.42 16.43 -10.88
C THR A 352 8.45 16.79 -12.00
N GLY A 353 7.37 16.02 -12.18
CA GLY A 353 6.41 16.17 -13.28
C GLY A 353 7.00 15.86 -14.66
N HIS A 354 6.22 16.14 -15.70
CA HIS A 354 6.53 15.89 -17.10
C HIS A 354 6.29 17.16 -17.94
N GLU A 355 7.11 18.20 -17.75
CA GLU A 355 6.95 19.50 -18.42
C GLU A 355 7.06 19.43 -19.96
N ASP A 356 7.63 18.35 -20.49
CA ASP A 356 7.68 18.03 -21.92
C ASP A 356 6.40 17.37 -22.46
N GLY A 357 5.44 17.04 -21.58
CA GLY A 357 4.21 16.33 -21.91
C GLY A 357 4.42 14.86 -22.26
N GLN A 358 5.58 14.28 -21.94
CA GLN A 358 5.92 12.89 -22.17
C GLN A 358 5.98 12.12 -20.84
N ASP A 359 4.83 12.00 -20.18
CA ASP A 359 4.67 11.03 -19.11
C ASP A 359 4.87 9.61 -19.64
N ASP A 360 5.47 8.74 -18.81
CA ASP A 360 6.10 7.47 -19.22
C ASP A 360 5.16 6.60 -20.08
N ILE A 361 3.86 6.65 -19.78
CA ILE A 361 2.82 5.88 -20.43
C ILE A 361 1.56 6.74 -20.56
N HIS A 362 1.20 7.18 -21.78
CA HIS A 362 -0.03 7.95 -22.01
C HIS A 362 -1.27 7.07 -21.77
N MET A 363 -2.02 7.37 -20.69
CA MET A 363 -3.28 6.71 -20.34
C MET A 363 -4.44 7.72 -20.16
N PRO A 364 -4.77 8.52 -21.18
CA PRO A 364 -5.51 9.76 -20.98
C PRO A 364 -6.98 9.55 -20.53
N VAL A 365 -7.69 8.55 -21.06
CA VAL A 365 -9.07 8.24 -20.61
C VAL A 365 -9.08 7.65 -19.19
N GLU A 366 -8.10 6.79 -18.91
CA GLU A 366 -7.92 6.13 -17.61
C GLU A 366 -7.72 7.17 -16.50
N GLU A 367 -6.78 8.09 -16.68
CA GLU A 367 -6.39 9.03 -15.62
C GLU A 367 -7.37 10.18 -15.43
N CYS A 368 -8.00 10.66 -16.51
CA CYS A 368 -9.11 11.61 -16.38
C CYS A 368 -10.27 10.98 -15.59
N GLY A 369 -10.61 9.72 -15.90
CA GLY A 369 -11.66 8.98 -15.20
C GLY A 369 -11.32 8.74 -13.73
N ASN A 370 -10.11 8.24 -13.46
CA ASN A 370 -9.61 7.96 -12.11
C ASN A 370 -9.70 9.18 -11.21
N ASN A 371 -9.18 10.33 -11.63
CA ASN A 371 -9.19 11.56 -10.85
C ASN A 371 -10.61 12.03 -10.53
N ILE A 372 -11.49 12.13 -11.54
CA ILE A 372 -12.87 12.63 -11.34
C ILE A 372 -13.64 11.70 -10.39
N ILE A 373 -13.49 10.38 -10.54
CA ILE A 373 -14.14 9.38 -9.70
C ILE A 373 -13.63 9.49 -8.24
N MET A 374 -12.32 9.56 -8.04
CA MET A 374 -11.73 9.67 -6.70
C MET A 374 -12.12 10.99 -6.01
N VAL A 375 -12.17 12.11 -6.75
CA VAL A 375 -12.64 13.39 -6.22
C VAL A 375 -14.08 13.27 -5.73
N LEU A 376 -15.01 12.76 -6.56
CA LEU A 376 -16.40 12.63 -6.10
C LEU A 376 -16.50 11.66 -4.90
N ALA A 377 -15.74 10.56 -4.90
CA ALA A 377 -15.74 9.60 -3.80
C ALA A 377 -15.25 10.21 -2.47
N TYR A 378 -14.23 11.08 -2.53
CA TYR A 378 -13.76 11.88 -1.41
C TYR A 378 -14.84 12.86 -0.95
N ILE A 379 -15.39 13.67 -1.87
CA ILE A 379 -16.37 14.72 -1.55
C ILE A 379 -17.63 14.14 -0.90
N GLN A 380 -18.14 13.01 -1.41
CA GLN A 380 -19.29 12.33 -0.83
C GLN A 380 -19.06 11.93 0.63
N ARG A 381 -17.82 11.69 1.05
CA ARG A 381 -17.46 11.26 2.42
C ARG A 381 -16.97 12.38 3.32
N SER A 382 -16.37 13.43 2.75
CA SER A 382 -15.86 14.58 3.52
C SER A 382 -16.87 15.72 3.64
N GLY A 383 -17.75 15.87 2.64
CA GLY A 383 -18.60 17.05 2.48
C GLY A 383 -17.85 18.31 2.02
N ASP A 384 -16.57 18.19 1.63
CA ASP A 384 -15.67 19.32 1.33
C ASP A 384 -15.90 19.94 -0.05
N THR A 385 -17.08 20.54 -0.26
CA THR A 385 -17.43 21.15 -1.56
C THR A 385 -16.53 22.32 -1.97
N ASP A 386 -15.76 22.91 -1.05
CA ASP A 386 -14.79 23.96 -1.38
C ASP A 386 -13.60 23.41 -2.17
N TYR A 387 -13.23 22.14 -1.95
CA TYR A 387 -12.23 21.44 -2.75
C TYR A 387 -12.64 21.34 -4.23
N ILE A 388 -13.93 21.10 -4.52
CA ILE A 388 -14.43 21.13 -5.90
C ILE A 388 -14.20 22.52 -6.51
N LYS A 389 -14.57 23.59 -5.80
CA LYS A 389 -14.45 24.96 -6.32
C LYS A 389 -13.00 25.33 -6.62
N ALA A 390 -12.06 24.84 -5.81
CA ALA A 390 -10.63 25.07 -6.02
C ALA A 390 -10.14 24.43 -7.34
N HIS A 391 -10.64 23.24 -7.67
CA HIS A 391 -10.14 22.41 -8.77
C HIS A 391 -11.11 22.25 -9.95
N TYR A 392 -12.22 23.00 -9.98
CA TYR A 392 -13.30 22.79 -10.96
C TYR A 392 -12.83 22.96 -12.40
N ASN A 393 -11.94 23.91 -12.67
CA ASN A 393 -11.47 24.19 -14.03
C ASN A 393 -10.69 23.01 -14.64
N ILE A 394 -9.80 22.38 -13.86
CA ILE A 394 -9.02 21.25 -14.36
C ILE A 394 -9.89 19.98 -14.45
N LEU A 395 -10.81 19.77 -13.50
CA LEU A 395 -11.80 18.68 -13.57
C LEU A 395 -12.68 18.81 -14.82
N LYS A 396 -13.12 20.03 -15.13
CA LYS A 396 -13.87 20.34 -16.36
C LYS A 396 -13.03 20.04 -17.60
N GLN A 397 -11.76 20.45 -17.64
CA GLN A 397 -10.87 20.15 -18.76
C GLN A 397 -10.75 18.65 -19.02
N TRP A 398 -10.56 17.84 -17.97
CA TRP A 398 -10.51 16.39 -18.08
C TRP A 398 -11.84 15.79 -18.51
N ALA A 399 -12.97 16.32 -18.02
CA ALA A 399 -14.30 15.89 -18.46
C ALA A 399 -14.55 16.18 -19.96
N GLU A 400 -14.11 17.32 -20.48
CA GLU A 400 -14.19 17.62 -21.91
C GLU A 400 -13.37 16.63 -22.74
N TYR A 401 -12.20 16.22 -22.27
CA TYR A 401 -11.43 15.14 -22.92
C TYR A 401 -12.23 13.81 -22.92
N LEU A 402 -12.86 13.46 -21.80
CA LEU A 402 -13.72 12.27 -21.74
C LEU A 402 -14.93 12.35 -22.68
N VAL A 403 -15.51 13.54 -22.92
CA VAL A 403 -16.57 13.71 -23.93
C VAL A 403 -16.07 13.35 -25.32
N GLU A 404 -14.83 13.70 -25.67
CA GLU A 404 -14.26 13.43 -26.99
C GLU A 404 -13.87 11.95 -27.17
N ASP A 405 -13.28 11.31 -26.14
CA ASP A 405 -12.56 10.05 -26.30
C ASP A 405 -13.14 8.84 -25.53
N SER A 406 -14.12 9.01 -24.63
CA SER A 406 -14.57 7.88 -23.78
C SER A 406 -15.43 6.85 -24.48
N LEU A 407 -16.34 7.24 -25.40
CA LEU A 407 -17.27 6.29 -26.01
C LEU A 407 -16.57 5.35 -26.99
N LEU A 408 -15.53 5.81 -27.69
CA LEU A 408 -14.75 5.03 -28.64
C LEU A 408 -13.26 5.26 -28.37
N PRO A 409 -12.70 4.70 -27.28
CA PRO A 409 -11.30 4.94 -26.92
C PRO A 409 -10.37 4.59 -28.08
N ALA A 410 -9.47 5.53 -28.41
CA ALA A 410 -8.41 5.31 -29.38
C ALA A 410 -7.47 4.17 -28.93
N GLU A 411 -6.53 3.78 -29.80
CA GLU A 411 -5.47 2.83 -29.44
C GLU A 411 -4.55 3.43 -28.36
N GLN A 412 -4.87 3.13 -27.10
CA GLN A 412 -4.17 3.63 -25.92
C GLN A 412 -3.98 2.52 -24.89
N LEU A 413 -3.18 2.80 -23.86
CA LEU A 413 -3.06 1.93 -22.71
C LEU A 413 -4.15 2.24 -21.68
N SER A 414 -4.44 1.24 -20.89
CA SER A 414 -5.17 1.34 -19.63
C SER A 414 -4.21 0.93 -18.52
N THR A 415 -4.67 0.98 -17.26
CA THR A 415 -3.90 0.49 -16.10
C THR A 415 -3.38 -0.95 -16.24
N ASP A 416 -4.03 -1.77 -17.08
CA ASP A 416 -3.53 -3.09 -17.47
C ASP A 416 -2.50 -3.00 -18.61
N ASP A 417 -1.49 -2.14 -18.43
CA ASP A 417 -0.49 -1.76 -19.43
C ASP A 417 0.37 -2.95 -19.90
N PHE A 418 0.64 -3.88 -18.99
CA PHE A 418 1.30 -5.16 -19.22
C PHE A 418 0.57 -6.05 -20.23
N ALA A 419 -0.71 -5.78 -20.49
CA ALA A 419 -1.51 -6.47 -21.50
C ALA A 419 -1.51 -5.74 -22.88
N GLY A 420 -0.87 -4.57 -22.98
CA GLY A 420 -0.66 -3.82 -24.21
C GLY A 420 -1.81 -2.91 -24.63
N HIS A 421 -1.55 -2.10 -25.67
CA HIS A 421 -2.52 -1.14 -26.23
C HIS A 421 -3.74 -1.83 -26.82
N LEU A 422 -4.91 -1.20 -26.70
CA LEU A 422 -6.13 -1.71 -27.30
C LEU A 422 -7.09 -0.60 -27.71
N VAL A 423 -7.58 -0.66 -28.94
CA VAL A 423 -8.64 0.23 -29.44
C VAL A 423 -10.01 -0.25 -28.97
N ASN A 424 -10.93 0.69 -28.69
CA ASN A 424 -12.31 0.40 -28.34
C ASN A 424 -12.46 -0.54 -27.14
N GLN A 425 -11.58 -0.43 -26.15
CA GLN A 425 -11.61 -1.27 -24.95
C GLN A 425 -12.88 -0.98 -24.13
N THR A 426 -13.71 -2.00 -23.96
CA THR A 426 -15.06 -1.89 -23.37
C THR A 426 -15.03 -1.40 -21.92
N ASN A 427 -14.09 -1.92 -21.11
CA ASN A 427 -13.97 -1.58 -19.70
C ASN A 427 -13.39 -0.16 -19.49
N LEU A 428 -12.48 0.29 -20.37
CA LEU A 428 -11.93 1.65 -20.34
C LEU A 428 -12.98 2.69 -20.73
N ALA A 429 -13.75 2.42 -21.78
CA ALA A 429 -14.86 3.27 -22.19
C ALA A 429 -15.88 3.46 -21.05
N LEU A 430 -16.19 2.37 -20.33
CA LEU A 430 -17.07 2.40 -19.17
C LEU A 430 -16.56 3.34 -18.07
N LYS A 431 -15.25 3.36 -17.80
CA LYS A 431 -14.65 4.28 -16.83
C LYS A 431 -14.88 5.73 -17.21
N GLY A 432 -14.61 6.10 -18.46
CA GLY A 432 -14.83 7.47 -18.94
C GLY A 432 -16.31 7.89 -18.87
N ILE A 433 -17.23 6.99 -19.24
CA ILE A 433 -18.68 7.23 -19.17
C ILE A 433 -19.15 7.45 -17.73
N ILE A 434 -18.67 6.63 -16.78
CA ILE A 434 -18.94 6.81 -15.35
C ILE A 434 -18.31 8.11 -14.84
N GLY A 435 -17.11 8.44 -15.31
CA GLY A 435 -16.44 9.71 -15.01
C GLY A 435 -17.26 10.93 -15.43
N LEU A 436 -17.93 10.89 -16.58
CA LEU A 436 -18.83 11.96 -17.03
C LEU A 436 -20.04 12.13 -16.10
N GLU A 437 -20.68 11.04 -15.68
CA GLU A 437 -21.78 11.14 -14.72
C GLU A 437 -21.29 11.61 -13.34
N ALA A 438 -20.10 11.18 -12.92
CA ALA A 438 -19.45 11.70 -11.72
C ALA A 438 -19.21 13.22 -11.82
N MET A 439 -18.71 13.72 -12.96
CA MET A 439 -18.56 15.15 -13.21
C MET A 439 -19.90 15.89 -13.20
N SER A 440 -20.98 15.27 -13.68
CA SER A 440 -22.34 15.81 -13.55
C SER A 440 -22.71 16.05 -12.09
N GLN A 441 -22.45 15.09 -11.19
CA GLN A 441 -22.72 15.24 -9.76
C GLN A 441 -21.82 16.31 -9.12
N ILE A 442 -20.52 16.34 -9.45
CA ILE A 442 -19.60 17.39 -9.02
C ILE A 442 -20.14 18.78 -9.40
N SER A 443 -20.57 18.95 -10.65
CA SER A 443 -21.11 20.21 -11.17
C SER A 443 -22.37 20.65 -10.42
N LYS A 444 -23.27 19.71 -10.06
CA LYS A 444 -24.47 20.00 -9.24
C LYS A 444 -24.08 20.55 -7.86
N LEU A 445 -23.07 19.98 -7.22
CA LEU A 445 -22.64 20.37 -5.87
C LEU A 445 -22.12 21.82 -5.79
N VAL A 446 -21.62 22.36 -6.91
CA VAL A 446 -21.15 23.76 -7.00
C VAL A 446 -22.06 24.69 -7.79
N ASN A 447 -23.29 24.24 -8.10
CA ASN A 447 -24.31 24.99 -8.84
C ASN A 447 -23.97 25.33 -10.30
N GLU A 448 -23.07 24.57 -10.93
CA GLU A 448 -22.80 24.65 -12.37
C GLU A 448 -23.83 23.81 -13.13
N THR A 449 -25.09 24.25 -13.07
CA THR A 449 -26.25 23.44 -13.52
C THR A 449 -26.25 23.16 -15.02
N GLY A 450 -25.64 24.03 -15.83
CA GLY A 450 -25.51 23.83 -17.27
C GLY A 450 -24.56 22.67 -17.60
N ASP A 451 -23.39 22.65 -16.97
CA ASP A 451 -22.41 21.58 -17.08
C ASP A 451 -22.98 20.26 -16.56
N ALA A 452 -23.64 20.30 -15.38
CA ALA A 452 -24.32 19.13 -14.81
C ALA A 452 -25.31 18.49 -15.79
N GLN A 453 -26.18 19.30 -16.40
CA GLN A 453 -27.18 18.80 -17.35
C GLN A 453 -26.54 18.30 -18.65
N ASN A 454 -25.45 18.92 -19.11
CA ASN A 454 -24.75 18.48 -20.30
C ASN A 454 -24.09 17.11 -20.08
N TYR A 455 -23.26 16.97 -19.04
CA TYR A 455 -22.52 15.73 -18.78
C TYR A 455 -23.45 14.55 -18.47
N THR A 456 -24.54 14.75 -17.73
CA THR A 456 -25.50 13.66 -17.47
C THR A 456 -26.20 13.20 -18.75
N ASN A 457 -26.57 14.13 -19.65
CA ASN A 457 -27.17 13.77 -20.93
C ASN A 457 -26.21 12.95 -21.79
N ILE A 458 -24.92 13.35 -21.84
CA ILE A 458 -23.89 12.64 -22.58
C ILE A 458 -23.64 11.26 -21.97
N ALA A 459 -23.48 11.16 -20.65
CA ALA A 459 -23.26 9.89 -19.97
C ALA A 459 -24.41 8.90 -20.21
N HIS A 460 -25.66 9.34 -20.14
CA HIS A 460 -26.84 8.51 -20.42
C HIS A 460 -26.96 8.13 -21.90
N ASP A 461 -26.60 9.00 -22.84
CA ASP A 461 -26.52 8.62 -24.26
C ASP A 461 -25.41 7.58 -24.50
N TYR A 462 -24.25 7.78 -23.89
CA TYR A 462 -23.08 6.93 -24.07
C TYR A 462 -23.28 5.56 -23.44
N ILE A 463 -23.85 5.44 -22.24
CA ILE A 463 -24.09 4.12 -21.63
C ILE A 463 -25.06 3.27 -22.46
N ASN A 464 -26.05 3.89 -23.10
CA ASN A 464 -26.98 3.20 -24.00
C ASN A 464 -26.27 2.68 -25.27
N LYS A 465 -25.35 3.48 -25.85
CA LYS A 465 -24.54 3.05 -26.99
C LYS A 465 -23.52 1.98 -26.59
N TRP A 466 -22.85 2.17 -25.46
CA TRP A 466 -21.90 1.24 -24.87
C TRP A 466 -22.54 -0.14 -24.67
N ALA A 467 -23.77 -0.21 -24.15
CA ALA A 467 -24.46 -1.49 -23.95
C ALA A 467 -24.76 -2.24 -25.26
N ASN A 468 -24.90 -1.53 -26.39
CA ASN A 468 -25.08 -2.15 -27.70
C ASN A 468 -23.77 -2.60 -28.34
N LEU A 469 -22.67 -1.88 -28.09
CA LEU A 469 -21.35 -2.15 -28.66
C LEU A 469 -20.54 -3.18 -27.87
N GLY A 470 -20.70 -3.15 -26.54
CA GLY A 470 -19.86 -3.86 -25.57
C GLY A 470 -20.45 -5.15 -25.02
N ILE A 471 -21.74 -5.44 -25.24
CA ILE A 471 -22.37 -6.67 -24.73
C ILE A 471 -22.57 -7.68 -25.86
N ASN A 472 -21.92 -8.83 -25.74
CA ASN A 472 -22.20 -10.00 -26.56
C ASN A 472 -23.52 -10.64 -26.12
N LYS A 473 -24.56 -10.47 -26.95
CA LYS A 473 -25.89 -11.07 -26.76
C LYS A 473 -26.08 -12.36 -27.57
N ALA A 474 -25.06 -12.79 -28.30
CA ALA A 474 -25.11 -14.01 -29.10
C ALA A 474 -24.75 -15.26 -28.29
N ASP A 475 -23.94 -15.10 -27.23
CA ASP A 475 -23.56 -16.17 -26.31
C ASP A 475 -24.56 -16.32 -25.16
N ASN A 476 -24.54 -17.48 -24.50
CA ASN A 476 -25.39 -17.76 -23.34
C ASN A 476 -24.55 -18.41 -22.21
N PRO A 477 -24.36 -17.74 -21.06
CA PRO A 477 -24.90 -16.42 -20.72
C PRO A 477 -24.29 -15.30 -21.58
N ASN A 478 -25.05 -14.20 -21.75
CA ASN A 478 -24.51 -12.97 -22.32
C ASN A 478 -23.30 -12.51 -21.50
N HIS A 479 -22.40 -11.73 -22.10
CA HIS A 479 -21.27 -11.13 -21.38
C HIS A 479 -20.75 -9.88 -22.08
N ALA A 480 -19.81 -9.17 -21.45
CA ALA A 480 -19.14 -8.04 -22.08
C ALA A 480 -18.00 -8.56 -22.94
N VAL A 481 -17.78 -7.92 -24.10
CA VAL A 481 -16.59 -8.17 -24.94
C VAL A 481 -15.42 -7.33 -24.44
N LEU A 482 -14.18 -7.78 -24.68
CA LEU A 482 -12.98 -7.02 -24.30
C LEU A 482 -12.90 -5.70 -25.08
N ASN A 483 -13.14 -5.77 -26.40
CA ASN A 483 -13.20 -4.62 -27.28
C ASN A 483 -14.41 -4.70 -28.20
N TYR A 484 -14.95 -3.54 -28.58
CA TYR A 484 -16.20 -3.50 -29.35
C TYR A 484 -16.15 -4.28 -30.65
N ASN A 485 -17.31 -4.85 -30.99
CA ASN A 485 -17.52 -5.66 -32.19
C ASN A 485 -16.67 -6.94 -32.26
N ASN A 486 -16.10 -7.40 -31.14
CA ASN A 486 -15.31 -8.63 -31.08
C ASN A 486 -15.95 -9.68 -30.16
N ALA A 487 -16.97 -10.37 -30.68
CA ALA A 487 -17.79 -11.31 -29.91
C ALA A 487 -17.02 -12.51 -29.33
N SER A 488 -15.84 -12.85 -29.84
CA SER A 488 -15.03 -13.96 -29.31
C SER A 488 -14.19 -13.58 -28.08
N THR A 489 -14.35 -12.38 -27.55
CA THR A 489 -13.55 -11.86 -26.44
C THR A 489 -14.38 -11.60 -25.19
N TYR A 490 -13.73 -11.57 -24.04
CA TYR A 490 -14.31 -11.15 -22.76
C TYR A 490 -13.22 -10.55 -21.87
N GLY A 491 -13.63 -9.90 -20.78
CA GLY A 491 -12.74 -9.48 -19.70
C GLY A 491 -13.53 -9.11 -18.44
N LEU A 492 -12.80 -8.95 -17.34
CA LEU A 492 -13.34 -8.43 -16.10
C LEU A 492 -13.81 -6.99 -16.30
N LEU A 493 -15.04 -6.71 -15.89
CA LEU A 493 -15.65 -5.39 -16.01
C LEU A 493 -15.55 -4.62 -14.68
N TYR A 494 -14.33 -4.51 -14.15
CA TYR A 494 -14.07 -3.96 -12.82
C TYR A 494 -14.44 -2.49 -12.67
N ASN A 495 -14.52 -1.71 -13.76
CA ASN A 495 -14.91 -0.30 -13.69
C ASN A 495 -16.40 -0.08 -13.40
N LEU A 496 -17.23 -1.13 -13.47
CA LEU A 496 -18.61 -1.09 -12.97
C LEU A 496 -18.69 -0.78 -11.47
N TYR A 497 -17.63 -1.07 -10.72
CA TYR A 497 -17.54 -0.78 -9.29
C TYR A 497 -17.77 0.70 -9.01
N ASN A 498 -17.28 1.58 -9.87
CA ASN A 498 -17.36 3.03 -9.68
C ASN A 498 -18.79 3.57 -9.65
N ASP A 499 -19.68 3.03 -10.48
CA ASP A 499 -21.10 3.41 -10.48
C ASP A 499 -21.76 3.11 -9.13
N ARG A 500 -21.41 1.98 -8.50
CA ARG A 500 -21.90 1.59 -7.17
C ARG A 500 -21.21 2.35 -6.06
N LEU A 501 -19.88 2.53 -6.14
CA LEU A 501 -19.10 3.32 -5.18
C LEU A 501 -19.66 4.74 -5.03
N LEU A 502 -20.04 5.35 -6.15
CA LEU A 502 -20.53 6.72 -6.23
C LEU A 502 -22.06 6.84 -6.14
N ASP A 503 -22.80 5.73 -6.11
CA ASP A 503 -24.28 5.67 -6.16
C ASP A 503 -24.89 6.46 -7.34
N LEU A 504 -24.30 6.34 -8.53
CA LEU A 504 -24.73 7.12 -9.70
C LEU A 504 -25.99 6.55 -10.36
N LYS A 505 -26.19 5.23 -10.30
CA LYS A 505 -27.32 4.52 -10.93
C LYS A 505 -27.39 4.79 -12.45
N LEU A 506 -26.23 4.98 -13.08
CA LEU A 506 -26.10 5.20 -14.51
C LEU A 506 -26.21 3.88 -15.26
N VAL A 507 -25.51 2.85 -14.76
CA VAL A 507 -25.44 1.54 -15.44
C VAL A 507 -26.66 0.68 -15.08
N PRO A 508 -27.41 0.14 -16.07
CA PRO A 508 -28.56 -0.72 -15.81
C PRO A 508 -28.20 -1.98 -15.00
N GLN A 509 -29.07 -2.37 -14.06
CA GLN A 509 -28.88 -3.57 -13.22
C GLN A 509 -28.64 -4.85 -14.03
N GLU A 510 -29.28 -4.98 -15.20
CA GLU A 510 -29.11 -6.13 -16.11
C GLU A 510 -27.64 -6.37 -16.47
N ILE A 511 -26.81 -5.32 -16.59
CA ILE A 511 -25.38 -5.47 -16.91
C ILE A 511 -24.62 -6.18 -15.77
N TYR A 512 -24.94 -5.87 -14.52
CA TYR A 512 -24.36 -6.53 -13.34
C TYR A 512 -24.79 -8.00 -13.26
N ASP A 513 -26.06 -8.27 -13.57
CA ASP A 513 -26.61 -9.62 -13.57
C ASP A 513 -25.98 -10.48 -14.67
N ILE A 514 -25.80 -9.91 -15.87
CA ILE A 514 -25.10 -10.51 -17.01
C ILE A 514 -23.67 -10.90 -16.62
N GLN A 515 -22.87 -9.97 -16.09
CA GLN A 515 -21.50 -10.28 -15.69
C GLN A 515 -21.44 -11.31 -14.58
N SER A 516 -22.31 -11.19 -13.58
CA SER A 516 -22.37 -12.15 -12.47
C SER A 516 -22.72 -13.57 -12.95
N ALA A 517 -23.58 -13.70 -13.97
CA ALA A 517 -23.89 -15.00 -14.56
C ALA A 517 -22.72 -15.56 -15.41
N PHE A 518 -21.92 -14.70 -16.03
CA PHE A 518 -20.83 -15.08 -16.93
C PHE A 518 -19.57 -15.56 -16.21
N TYR A 519 -19.08 -14.82 -15.20
CA TYR A 519 -17.81 -15.13 -14.51
C TYR A 519 -17.68 -16.60 -14.03
N PRO A 520 -18.71 -17.25 -13.44
CA PRO A 520 -18.62 -18.66 -13.05
C PRO A 520 -18.34 -19.63 -14.20
N THR A 521 -18.62 -19.23 -15.45
CA THR A 521 -18.44 -20.07 -16.63
C THR A 521 -17.00 -20.08 -17.15
N VAL A 522 -16.18 -19.10 -16.76
CA VAL A 522 -14.80 -18.91 -17.22
C VAL A 522 -13.76 -18.96 -16.10
N LYS A 523 -14.17 -19.03 -14.82
CA LYS A 523 -13.25 -19.14 -13.69
C LYS A 523 -12.33 -20.36 -13.79
N GLN A 524 -11.14 -20.21 -13.23
CA GLN A 524 -10.16 -21.28 -13.02
C GLN A 524 -10.00 -21.57 -11.53
N LYS A 525 -8.85 -22.11 -11.12
CA LYS A 525 -8.63 -22.55 -9.73
C LYS A 525 -8.59 -21.38 -8.74
N TYR A 526 -7.92 -20.30 -9.14
CA TYR A 526 -7.58 -19.18 -8.25
C TYR A 526 -8.21 -17.85 -8.64
N GLY A 527 -9.14 -17.85 -9.61
CA GLY A 527 -9.81 -16.63 -10.04
C GLY A 527 -10.36 -16.73 -11.44
N VAL A 528 -10.72 -15.58 -12.00
CA VAL A 528 -11.19 -15.42 -13.38
C VAL A 528 -10.10 -14.71 -14.17
N PRO A 529 -9.64 -15.25 -15.32
CA PRO A 529 -8.66 -14.57 -16.15
C PRO A 529 -9.09 -13.13 -16.46
N LEU A 530 -8.12 -12.18 -16.40
CA LEU A 530 -8.38 -10.75 -16.54
C LEU A 530 -9.15 -10.44 -17.83
N ASP A 531 -8.65 -10.95 -18.95
CA ASP A 531 -9.31 -10.88 -20.24
C ASP A 531 -8.69 -11.84 -21.25
N THR A 532 -9.32 -11.98 -22.42
CA THR A 532 -8.91 -12.94 -23.46
C THR A 532 -7.54 -12.72 -24.11
N ARG A 533 -6.80 -11.64 -23.80
CA ARG A 533 -5.40 -11.48 -24.26
C ARG A 533 -4.47 -12.48 -23.61
N ASN A 534 -4.81 -12.98 -22.42
CA ASN A 534 -4.11 -14.06 -21.75
C ASN A 534 -5.09 -14.99 -21.03
N GLN A 535 -4.86 -16.30 -21.16
CA GLN A 535 -5.80 -17.29 -20.64
C GLN A 535 -5.67 -17.53 -19.14
N PHE A 536 -4.64 -17.03 -18.48
CA PHE A 536 -4.25 -17.44 -17.14
C PHE A 536 -4.05 -16.26 -16.19
N TYR A 537 -3.48 -15.13 -16.60
CA TYR A 537 -3.22 -14.09 -15.60
C TYR A 537 -4.50 -13.34 -15.19
N THR A 538 -4.53 -12.92 -13.93
CA THR A 538 -5.57 -12.06 -13.36
C THR A 538 -4.98 -11.01 -12.43
N LYS A 539 -5.83 -10.07 -12.00
CA LYS A 539 -5.52 -9.11 -10.94
C LYS A 539 -6.48 -9.22 -9.76
N GLY A 540 -5.94 -9.51 -8.57
CA GLY A 540 -6.74 -9.76 -7.37
C GLY A 540 -7.56 -8.55 -6.90
N ASP A 541 -7.05 -7.33 -7.06
CA ASP A 541 -7.76 -6.09 -6.80
C ASP A 541 -8.95 -5.89 -7.75
N TRP A 542 -8.79 -6.21 -9.05
CA TRP A 542 -9.88 -6.18 -10.03
C TRP A 542 -10.93 -7.26 -9.78
N GLU A 543 -10.51 -8.46 -9.38
CA GLU A 543 -11.44 -9.50 -8.94
C GLU A 543 -12.24 -9.04 -7.72
N MET A 544 -11.62 -8.33 -6.77
CA MET A 544 -12.35 -7.81 -5.62
C MET A 544 -13.32 -6.68 -5.99
N PHE A 545 -12.99 -5.84 -6.97
CA PHE A 545 -13.90 -4.82 -7.49
C PHE A 545 -15.12 -5.47 -8.15
N CYS A 546 -14.91 -6.52 -8.94
CA CYS A 546 -15.99 -7.35 -9.50
C CYS A 546 -16.80 -8.02 -8.39
N ALA A 547 -16.16 -8.61 -7.38
CA ALA A 547 -16.82 -9.23 -6.24
C ALA A 547 -17.70 -8.26 -5.47
N ALA A 548 -17.28 -6.99 -5.35
CA ALA A 548 -17.99 -5.97 -4.60
C ALA A 548 -19.42 -5.72 -5.11
N ILE A 549 -19.61 -5.84 -6.42
CA ILE A 549 -20.85 -5.50 -7.14
C ILE A 549 -21.60 -6.71 -7.71
N ALA A 550 -21.01 -7.90 -7.62
CA ALA A 550 -21.63 -9.12 -8.13
C ALA A 550 -22.75 -9.62 -7.21
N ASN A 551 -23.58 -10.53 -7.72
CA ASN A 551 -24.53 -11.25 -6.87
C ASN A 551 -23.82 -12.10 -5.79
N ASP A 552 -24.54 -12.48 -4.73
CA ASP A 552 -23.94 -13.14 -3.56
C ASP A 552 -23.12 -14.39 -3.88
N THR A 553 -23.63 -15.26 -4.77
CA THR A 553 -22.93 -16.47 -5.19
C THR A 553 -21.61 -16.15 -5.90
N THR A 554 -21.62 -15.15 -6.78
CA THR A 554 -20.46 -14.78 -7.58
C THR A 554 -19.44 -13.98 -6.79
N GLN A 555 -19.90 -13.09 -5.92
CA GLN A 555 -19.08 -12.44 -4.92
C GLN A 555 -18.32 -13.47 -4.07
N LYS A 556 -19.04 -14.46 -3.52
CA LYS A 556 -18.42 -15.49 -2.68
C LYS A 556 -17.37 -16.29 -3.45
N MET A 557 -17.63 -16.59 -4.72
CA MET A 557 -16.68 -17.27 -5.60
C MET A 557 -15.35 -16.52 -5.70
N PHE A 558 -15.37 -15.23 -6.08
CA PHE A 558 -14.14 -14.42 -6.20
C PHE A 558 -13.37 -14.37 -4.87
N ILE A 559 -14.07 -14.13 -3.76
CA ILE A 559 -13.46 -14.09 -2.43
C ILE A 559 -12.81 -15.43 -2.08
N ASP A 560 -13.50 -16.55 -2.31
CA ASP A 560 -13.00 -17.88 -1.99
C ASP A 560 -11.82 -18.25 -2.88
N ASP A 561 -11.86 -17.93 -4.17
CA ASP A 561 -10.79 -18.27 -5.12
C ASP A 561 -9.48 -17.54 -4.80
N LEU A 562 -9.55 -16.23 -4.51
CA LEU A 562 -8.38 -15.47 -4.10
C LEU A 562 -7.88 -15.88 -2.70
N ALA A 563 -8.78 -16.21 -1.76
CA ALA A 563 -8.38 -16.75 -0.46
C ALA A 563 -7.71 -18.13 -0.58
N ASN A 564 -8.19 -18.97 -1.50
CA ASN A 564 -7.55 -20.25 -1.83
C ASN A 564 -6.15 -20.02 -2.40
N TRP A 565 -5.96 -19.02 -3.27
CA TRP A 565 -4.64 -18.64 -3.75
C TRP A 565 -3.72 -18.22 -2.61
N VAL A 566 -4.16 -17.35 -1.70
CA VAL A 566 -3.35 -16.94 -0.54
C VAL A 566 -2.91 -18.15 0.31
N ASN A 567 -3.78 -19.14 0.47
CA ASN A 567 -3.50 -20.34 1.26
C ASN A 567 -2.58 -21.35 0.56
N GLU A 568 -2.63 -21.43 -0.78
CA GLU A 568 -1.95 -22.46 -1.56
C GLU A 568 -0.81 -21.93 -2.44
N THR A 569 -0.57 -20.61 -2.47
CA THR A 569 0.35 -19.97 -3.42
C THR A 569 1.75 -20.60 -3.37
N PRO A 570 2.35 -20.92 -4.53
CA PRO A 570 3.68 -21.52 -4.61
C PRO A 570 4.81 -20.52 -4.36
N THR A 571 4.49 -19.23 -4.23
CA THR A 571 5.49 -18.16 -4.11
C THR A 571 5.78 -17.82 -2.65
N SER A 572 6.99 -17.37 -2.37
CA SER A 572 7.40 -16.81 -1.06
C SER A 572 7.51 -15.28 -1.08
N LYS A 573 6.89 -14.64 -2.07
CA LYS A 573 6.93 -13.18 -2.25
C LYS A 573 5.81 -12.51 -1.43
N PRO A 574 5.90 -11.19 -1.18
CA PRO A 574 4.79 -10.40 -0.67
C PRO A 574 3.51 -10.58 -1.50
N PHE A 575 2.35 -10.27 -0.90
CA PHE A 575 1.04 -10.41 -1.54
C PHE A 575 1.03 -9.66 -2.88
N THR A 576 0.78 -10.38 -3.97
CA THR A 576 0.78 -9.82 -5.33
C THR A 576 -0.63 -9.43 -5.75
N ASP A 577 -0.75 -8.40 -6.57
CA ASP A 577 -1.95 -8.11 -7.34
C ASP A 577 -2.05 -8.99 -8.58
N LEU A 578 -0.93 -9.32 -9.26
CA LEU A 578 -0.90 -10.08 -10.51
C LEU A 578 -0.42 -11.52 -10.31
N TYR A 579 -1.21 -12.50 -10.73
CA TYR A 579 -0.89 -13.94 -10.64
C TYR A 579 -1.62 -14.77 -11.69
N GLU A 580 -1.17 -16.01 -11.91
CA GLU A 580 -1.78 -16.98 -12.82
C GLU A 580 -2.95 -17.74 -12.14
N THR A 581 -4.12 -17.79 -12.76
CA THR A 581 -5.35 -18.34 -12.17
C THR A 581 -5.41 -19.87 -12.15
N ASP A 582 -4.54 -20.55 -12.90
CA ASP A 582 -4.46 -22.01 -12.94
C ASP A 582 -3.49 -22.57 -11.89
N ASP A 583 -2.26 -22.06 -11.84
CA ASP A 583 -1.18 -22.59 -10.99
C ASP A 583 -0.78 -21.68 -9.81
N GLY A 584 -1.21 -20.42 -9.81
CA GLY A 584 -0.98 -19.45 -8.74
C GLY A 584 0.40 -18.79 -8.77
N GLY A 585 1.22 -19.09 -9.80
CA GLY A 585 2.52 -18.49 -10.04
C GLY A 585 2.43 -17.06 -10.59
N PHE A 586 3.59 -16.52 -10.95
CA PHE A 586 3.67 -15.22 -11.64
C PHE A 586 3.69 -15.42 -13.16
N PRO A 587 3.04 -14.56 -13.94
CA PRO A 587 3.02 -14.63 -15.41
C PRO A 587 4.32 -14.14 -16.08
N GLY A 588 5.47 -14.33 -15.40
CA GLY A 588 6.77 -13.75 -15.75
C GLY A 588 7.00 -12.35 -15.16
N ILE A 589 5.96 -11.52 -15.07
CA ILE A 589 6.00 -10.22 -14.37
C ILE A 589 5.77 -10.45 -12.87
N GLU A 590 6.66 -9.91 -12.02
CA GLU A 590 6.60 -10.09 -10.56
C GLU A 590 6.13 -8.82 -9.84
N PHE A 591 4.82 -8.52 -9.88
CA PHE A 591 4.23 -7.41 -9.12
C PHE A 591 4.08 -7.72 -7.62
N LYS A 592 5.20 -7.79 -6.93
CA LYS A 592 5.26 -7.99 -5.47
C LYS A 592 5.04 -6.68 -4.72
N ASN A 593 4.31 -6.71 -3.60
CA ASN A 593 4.23 -5.60 -2.65
C ASN A 593 3.65 -4.29 -3.22
N ARG A 594 2.87 -4.33 -4.31
CA ARG A 594 2.18 -3.13 -4.85
C ARG A 594 1.12 -2.64 -3.86
N PRO A 595 0.90 -1.32 -3.75
CA PRO A 595 -0.12 -0.76 -2.88
C PRO A 595 -1.55 -0.99 -3.36
N VAL A 596 -1.74 -1.37 -4.63
CA VAL A 596 -3.05 -1.62 -5.26
C VAL A 596 -3.87 -2.69 -4.53
N VAL A 597 -3.23 -3.55 -3.72
CA VAL A 597 -3.93 -4.47 -2.81
C VAL A 597 -4.83 -3.76 -1.79
N GLY A 598 -4.70 -2.43 -1.62
CA GLY A 598 -5.70 -1.60 -0.95
C GLY A 598 -7.11 -1.78 -1.52
N GLY A 599 -7.23 -2.22 -2.77
CA GLY A 599 -8.48 -2.58 -3.44
C GLY A 599 -9.24 -3.73 -2.77
N MET A 600 -8.58 -4.52 -1.92
CA MET A 600 -9.26 -5.53 -1.10
C MET A 600 -10.36 -4.92 -0.22
N PHE A 601 -10.31 -3.63 0.09
CA PHE A 601 -11.29 -2.92 0.90
C PHE A 601 -12.55 -2.48 0.12
N ALA A 602 -12.68 -2.82 -1.16
CA ALA A 602 -13.80 -2.39 -2.02
C ALA A 602 -15.19 -2.71 -1.44
N LEU A 603 -15.40 -3.92 -0.90
CA LEU A 603 -16.70 -4.29 -0.32
C LEU A 603 -17.03 -3.46 0.93
N LEU A 604 -16.01 -3.01 1.67
CA LEU A 604 -16.19 -2.23 2.89
C LEU A 604 -16.66 -0.79 2.63
N LEU A 605 -16.71 -0.37 1.36
CA LEU A 605 -17.22 0.94 0.94
C LEU A 605 -18.64 0.90 0.38
N LEU A 606 -19.26 -0.28 0.32
CA LEU A 606 -20.63 -0.48 -0.14
C LEU A 606 -21.48 -1.06 1.00
N ASP A 607 -22.70 -0.55 1.18
CA ASP A 607 -23.64 -1.13 2.14
C ASP A 607 -24.04 -2.56 1.71
N LYS A 608 -24.11 -3.47 2.68
CA LYS A 608 -24.50 -4.87 2.48
C LYS A 608 -25.43 -5.35 3.59
N GLU A 609 -26.12 -6.47 3.36
CA GLU A 609 -26.88 -7.08 4.42
C GLU A 609 -25.96 -7.44 5.59
N GLY A 610 -26.25 -6.91 6.79
CA GLY A 610 -25.44 -7.14 7.98
C GLY A 610 -24.19 -6.25 8.13
N TYR A 611 -23.89 -5.38 7.16
CA TYR A 611 -22.76 -4.45 7.20
C TYR A 611 -23.13 -3.06 6.67
N ILE A 612 -22.80 -2.02 7.43
CA ILE A 612 -23.02 -0.63 7.02
C ILE A 612 -21.65 -0.02 6.73
N ALA A 613 -21.47 0.51 5.51
CA ALA A 613 -20.23 1.13 5.10
C ALA A 613 -19.99 2.45 5.86
N PRO A 614 -18.74 2.96 5.90
CA PRO A 614 -18.48 4.32 6.37
C PRO A 614 -19.40 5.32 5.65
N PRO A 615 -20.10 6.19 6.38
CA PRO A 615 -21.18 6.98 5.82
C PRO A 615 -20.68 7.98 4.77
N LYS A 616 -21.51 8.23 3.77
CA LYS A 616 -21.42 9.42 2.94
C LYS A 616 -22.08 10.59 3.69
N VAL A 617 -21.40 11.74 3.72
CA VAL A 617 -21.91 12.98 4.31
C VAL A 617 -22.88 13.69 3.36
N LEU A 618 -22.72 13.49 2.04
CA LEU A 618 -23.56 14.08 0.99
C LEU A 618 -24.41 13.06 0.25
#